data_AF-A0A268JX99-F1
#
_entry.id   AF-A0A268JX99-F1
#
_cell.length_a   1.000
_cell.length_b   1.000
_cell.length_c   1.000
_cell.angle_alpha   90.00
_cell.angle_beta   90.00
_cell.angle_gamma   90.00
#
_symmetry.space_group_name_H-M   'P 1'
#
loop_
_entity.id
_entity.type
_entity.pdbx_description
1 polymer ?
#
loop_
_entity_poly.entity_id
_entity_poly.type
_entity_poly.pdbx_seq_one_letter_code
_entity_poly.pdbx_strand_id
1 'polypeptide(L)' 'MDNGPFVFILALIGNFILIFGLGFLVGGESPEFTILSIISVQFSFVVVMLFKILNKLKKLEGKSKD' A
#
# COMPACT_ATOMS: atom_id res chain seq x y z
N MET A 1 3.60 -17.63 5.82
CA MET A 1 2.96 -17.56 4.49
C MET A 1 3.33 -16.22 3.86
N ASP A 2 3.59 -16.21 2.56
CA ASP A 2 4.00 -14.99 1.84
C ASP A 2 2.76 -14.15 1.51
N ASN A 3 2.26 -13.41 2.51
CA ASN A 3 1.00 -12.67 2.39
C ASN A 3 1.16 -11.34 1.62
N GLY A 4 2.31 -11.13 0.94
CA GLY A 4 2.62 -9.90 0.21
C GLY A 4 1.56 -9.51 -0.84
N PRO A 5 1.10 -10.43 -1.71
CA PRO A 5 0.04 -10.13 -2.68
C PRO A 5 -1.29 -9.73 -2.03
N PHE A 6 -1.63 -10.34 -0.89
CA PHE A 6 -2.85 -10.01 -0.15
C PHE A 6 -2.78 -8.62 0.48
N VAL A 7 -1.64 -8.27 1.09
CA VAL A 7 -1.37 -6.93 1.64
C VAL A 7 -1.38 -5.89 0.53
N PHE A 8 -0.85 -6.23 -0.66
CA PHE A 8 -0.90 -5.35 -1.83
C PHE A 8 -2.33 -5.04 -2.24
N ILE A 9 -3.16 -6.07 -2.42
CA ILE A 9 -4.56 -5.91 -2.84
C ILE A 9 -5.34 -5.09 -1.82
N LEU A 10 -5.17 -5.34 -0.52
CA LEU A 10 -5.80 -4.56 0.55
C LEU A 10 -5.36 -3.09 0.53
N ALA A 11 -4.06 -2.83 0.39
CA ALA A 11 -3.53 -1.47 0.30
C ALA A 11 -4.07 -0.75 -0.94
N LEU A 12 -4.19 -1.45 -2.07
CA LEU A 12 -4.68 -0.92 -3.33
C LEU A 12 -6.18 -0.60 -3.27
N ILE A 13 -6.99 -1.46 -2.66
CA ILE A 13 -8.42 -1.22 -2.41
C ILE A 13 -8.62 -0.01 -1.48
N GLY A 14 -7.90 0.03 -0.35
CA GLY A 14 -7.99 1.13 0.60
C GLY A 14 -7.62 2.47 -0.04
N ASN A 15 -6.58 2.48 -0.87
CA ASN A 15 -6.17 3.66 -1.63
C ASN A 15 -7.18 4.06 -2.71
N PHE A 16 -7.79 3.11 -3.41
CA PHE A 16 -8.83 3.40 -4.39
C PHE A 16 -10.05 4.08 -3.75
N ILE A 17 -10.48 3.61 -2.57
CA ILE A 17 -11.59 4.20 -1.82
C ILE A 17 -11.24 5.66 -1.44
N LEU A 18 -10.03 5.89 -0.93
CA LEU A 18 -9.55 7.22 -0.57
C LEU A 18 -9.49 8.16 -1.77
N ILE A 19 -8.92 7.71 -2.88
CA ILE A 19 -8.81 8.51 -4.10
C ILE A 19 -10.19 8.83 -4.65
N PHE A 20 -11.07 7.84 -4.84
CA PHE A 20 -12.41 8.11 -5.38
C PHE A 20 -13.23 9.01 -4.45
N GLY A 21 -13.13 8.82 -3.13
CA GLY A 21 -13.78 9.70 -2.16
C GLY A 21 -13.29 11.14 -2.23
N LEU A 22 -11.97 11.34 -2.29
CA LEU A 22 -11.37 12.67 -2.42
C LEU A 22 -11.61 13.28 -3.81
N GLY A 23 -11.54 12.49 -4.88
CA GLY A 23 -11.79 12.93 -6.26
C GLY A 23 -13.22 13.38 -6.48
N PHE A 24 -14.19 12.69 -5.88
CA PHE A 24 -15.58 13.09 -5.89
C PHE A 24 -15.80 14.43 -5.17
N LEU A 25 -15.11 14.64 -4.04
CA LEU A 25 -15.17 15.92 -3.30
C LEU A 25 -14.52 17.08 -4.05
N VAL A 26 -13.48 16.82 -4.85
CA VAL A 26 -12.66 17.86 -5.50
C VAL A 26 -13.11 18.16 -6.94
N GLY A 27 -14.01 17.37 -7.52
CA GLY A 27 -14.55 17.65 -8.87
C GLY A 27 -13.81 16.97 -10.02
N GLY A 28 -13.14 15.85 -9.75
CA GLY A 28 -12.87 14.74 -10.71
C GLY A 28 -11.87 14.94 -11.85
N GLU A 29 -11.67 16.16 -12.37
CA GLU A 29 -10.91 16.38 -13.62
C GLU A 29 -9.75 17.37 -13.45
N SER A 30 -8.98 17.19 -12.37
CA SER A 30 -7.81 18.02 -12.10
C SER A 30 -6.50 17.23 -12.31
N PRO A 31 -5.43 17.85 -12.84
CA PRO A 31 -4.11 17.20 -12.95
C PRO A 31 -3.60 16.66 -11.61
N GLU A 32 -3.97 17.31 -10.50
CA GLU A 32 -3.63 16.88 -9.14
C GLU A 32 -4.24 15.51 -8.81
N PHE A 33 -5.44 15.20 -9.32
CA PHE A 33 -6.09 13.91 -9.13
C PHE A 33 -5.33 12.75 -9.80
N THR A 34 -4.82 13.00 -11.01
CA THR A 34 -3.98 12.03 -11.73
C THR A 34 -2.66 11.79 -10.99
N ILE A 35 -2.03 12.84 -10.47
CA ILE A 35 -0.80 12.74 -9.67
C ILE A 35 -1.05 11.96 -8.38
N LEU A 36 -2.13 12.25 -7.67
CA LEU A 36 -2.57 11.52 -6.46
C LEU A 36 -2.77 10.03 -6.74
N SER A 37 -3.39 9.70 -7.87
CA SER A 37 -3.61 8.32 -8.30
C SER A 37 -2.30 7.56 -8.53
N ILE A 38 -1.32 8.19 -9.19
CA ILE A 38 0.01 7.60 -9.41
C ILE A 38 0.75 7.40 -8.09
N ILE A 39 0.78 8.42 -7.22
CA ILE A 39 1.45 8.36 -5.90
C ILE A 39 0.87 7.24 -5.06
N SER A 40 -0.44 7.09 -5.07
CA SER A 40 -1.16 6.06 -4.34
C SER A 40 -0.78 4.65 -4.77
N VAL A 41 -0.70 4.38 -6.08
CA VAL A 41 -0.24 3.07 -6.58
C VAL A 41 1.19 2.79 -6.10
N GLN A 42 2.09 3.77 -6.17
CA GLN A 42 3.46 3.65 -5.68
C GLN A 42 3.50 3.39 -4.17
N PHE A 43 2.65 4.07 -3.39
CA PHE A 43 2.54 3.88 -1.96
C PHE A 43 2.13 2.44 -1.60
N SER A 44 1.21 1.83 -2.36
CA SER A 44 0.82 0.42 -2.16
C SER A 44 2.01 -0.54 -2.34
N PHE A 45 2.93 -0.28 -3.29
CA PHE A 45 4.16 -1.05 -3.44
C PHE A 45 5.10 -0.90 -2.24
N VAL A 46 5.26 0.33 -1.73
CA VAL A 46 6.09 0.62 -0.55
C VAL A 46 5.57 -0.13 0.68
N VAL A 47 4.25 -0.11 0.92
CA VAL A 47 3.63 -0.83 2.05
C VAL A 47 3.92 -2.32 2.01
N VAL A 48 3.82 -2.95 0.83
CA VAL A 48 4.13 -4.38 0.66
C VAL A 48 5.60 -4.67 0.92
N MET A 49 6.49 -3.82 0.42
CA MET A 49 7.93 -3.98 0.65
C MET A 49 8.25 -3.88 2.14
N LEU A 50 7.69 -2.90 2.84
CA LEU A 50 7.82 -2.76 4.30
C LEU A 50 7.29 -4.00 5.03
N PHE A 51 6.12 -4.51 4.63
CA PHE A 51 5.54 -5.70 5.25
C PHE A 51 6.42 -6.94 5.04
N LYS A 52 7.02 -7.09 3.85
CA LYS A 52 7.99 -8.16 3.57
C LYS A 52 9.25 -8.03 4.43
N ILE A 53 9.78 -6.81 4.59
CA ILE A 53 10.94 -6.54 5.44
C ILE A 53 10.62 -6.88 6.90
N LEU A 54 9.47 -6.42 7.43
CA LEU A 54 9.03 -6.71 8.79
C LEU A 54 8.85 -8.22 9.04
N ASN A 55 8.24 -8.93 8.10
CA ASN A 55 8.11 -10.38 8.19
C ASN A 55 9.48 -11.09 8.19
N LYS A 56 10.45 -10.58 7.42
CA LYS A 56 11.81 -11.13 7.38
C LYS A 56 12.54 -10.86 8.70
N LEU A 57 12.44 -9.64 9.24
CA LEU A 57 13.03 -9.28 10.54
C LEU A 57 12.44 -10.14 11.67
N LYS A 58 11.12 -10.30 11.72
CA LYS A 58 10.45 -11.14 12.73
C LYS A 58 10.91 -12.61 12.68
N LYS A 59 11.17 -13.14 11.48
CA LYS A 59 11.73 -14.50 11.31
C LYS A 59 13.17 -14.59 11.80
N LEU A 60 13.98 -13.55 11.62
CA LEU A 60 15.36 -13.50 12.10
C LEU A 60 15.41 -13.38 13.63
N GLU A 61 14.55 -12.55 14.23
CA GLU A 61 14.42 -12.45 15.69
C GLU A 61 13.97 -13.78 16.31
N GLY A 62 13.01 -14.47 15.70
CA GLY A 62 12.55 -15.78 16.16
C GLY A 62 13.64 -16.86 16.09
N LYS A 63 14.49 -16.84 15.06
CA LYS A 63 15.64 -17.75 14.91
C LYS A 63 16.80 -17.43 15.86
N SER A 64 16.87 -16.22 16.41
CA SER A 64 17.94 -15.81 17.33
C SER A 64 17.66 -16.20 18.78
N LYS A 65 16.47 -16.75 19.08
CA LYS A 65 16.05 -17.15 20.43
C LYS A 65 16.14 -18.66 20.71
N ASP A 66 16.53 -19.46 19.71
CA ASP A 66 16.90 -20.87 19.84
C ASP A 66 18.42 -21.02 19.73
#